data_AF-A0A259HLS6-F1
#
_entry.id   AF-A0A259HLS6-F1
#
_cell.length_a   1.000
_cell.length_b   1.000
_cell.length_c   1.000
_cell.angle_alpha   90.00
_cell.angle_beta   90.00
_cell.angle_gamma   90.00
#
_symmetry.space_group_name_H-M   'P 1'
#
loop_
_entity.id
_entity.type
_entity.pdbx_description
1 polymer ?
#
loop_
_entity_poly.entity_id
_entity_poly.type
_entity_poly.pdbx_seq_one_letter_code
_entity_poly.pdbx_strand_id
1 'polypeptide(L)'
;LKHYSHIGFQSYFMHPDMLETIDKLGFDCYRVGKVKERIEEMEPAIRNSELFSFDIAAIQHAHAPANRLTPNGFNGEEACTLMQYAGMSNHCDSIGIYGYIAEQDEHALTAKQISHMLWYLMDGIHKGKQEAALDNKAEFNEFTMAFAEVETTFLQSKRTGRWWMQLQDGKYVACSHFDYIIASNNEIPERWFRAVERS
;
A
#
# COMPACT_ATOMS: atom_id res chain seq x y z
N LEU A 1 4.80 -4.55 -17.86
CA LEU A 1 4.42 -4.34 -16.46
C LEU A 1 2.91 -4.63 -16.36
N LYS A 2 2.47 -5.60 -15.57
CA LYS A 2 1.04 -6.00 -15.52
C LYS A 2 0.23 -5.16 -14.52
N HIS A 3 0.87 -4.73 -13.43
CA HIS A 3 0.26 -3.92 -12.38
C HIS A 3 1.24 -2.83 -11.96
N TYR A 4 0.70 -1.64 -11.66
CA TYR A 4 1.45 -0.50 -11.15
C TYR A 4 0.56 0.29 -10.20
N SER A 5 1.11 0.72 -9.08
CA SER A 5 0.47 1.64 -8.15
C SER A 5 1.38 2.82 -7.88
N HIS A 6 0.93 4.02 -8.23
CA HIS A 6 1.64 5.27 -7.98
C HIS A 6 1.12 5.95 -6.72
N ILE A 7 1.89 5.91 -5.62
CA ILE A 7 1.42 6.35 -4.30
C ILE A 7 2.14 7.64 -3.90
N GLY A 8 1.40 8.60 -3.34
CA GLY A 8 1.99 9.76 -2.68
C GLY A 8 2.32 10.93 -3.59
N PHE A 9 1.73 11.01 -4.79
CA PHE A 9 2.00 12.12 -5.70
C PHE A 9 1.28 13.40 -5.29
N GLN A 10 1.84 14.53 -5.73
CA GLN A 10 1.26 15.87 -5.57
C GLN A 10 0.78 16.36 -6.93
N SER A 11 -0.52 16.69 -7.07
CA SER A 11 -1.14 16.98 -8.37
C SER A 11 -0.47 18.12 -9.14
N TYR A 12 0.09 19.11 -8.44
CA TYR A 12 0.77 20.25 -9.06
C TYR A 12 2.14 19.92 -9.66
N PHE A 13 2.71 18.74 -9.37
CA PHE A 13 3.92 18.23 -10.03
C PHE A 13 3.61 17.24 -11.16
N MET A 14 2.34 16.94 -11.41
CA MET A 14 1.93 15.95 -12.42
C MET A 14 1.36 16.63 -13.67
N HIS A 15 1.86 16.22 -14.84
CA HIS A 15 1.24 16.59 -16.11
C HIS A 15 -0.12 15.89 -16.24
N PRO A 16 -1.21 16.56 -16.68
CA PRO A 16 -2.53 15.93 -16.83
C PRO A 16 -2.51 14.64 -17.67
N ASP A 17 -1.78 14.65 -18.78
CA ASP A 17 -1.63 13.48 -19.68
C ASP A 17 -1.05 12.24 -18.98
N MET A 18 -0.23 12.42 -17.93
CA MET A 18 0.30 11.31 -17.15
C MET A 18 -0.80 10.62 -16.35
N LEU A 19 -1.72 11.38 -15.76
CA LEU A 19 -2.86 10.82 -15.01
C LEU A 19 -3.82 10.08 -15.95
N GLU A 20 -4.07 10.65 -17.13
CA GLU A 20 -4.88 10.00 -18.17
C GLU A 20 -4.23 8.69 -18.65
N THR A 21 -2.89 8.68 -18.79
CA THR A 21 -2.15 7.48 -19.19
C THR A 21 -2.21 6.39 -18.12
N ILE A 22 -2.05 6.75 -16.85
CA ILE A 22 -2.18 5.82 -15.71
C ILE A 22 -3.57 5.17 -15.71
N ASP A 23 -4.61 5.98 -15.87
CA ASP A 23 -6.01 5.53 -15.90
C ASP A 23 -6.28 4.59 -17.09
N LYS A 24 -5.84 4.97 -18.30
CA LYS A 24 -5.95 4.14 -19.52
C LYS A 24 -5.25 2.79 -19.42
N LEU A 25 -4.15 2.72 -18.67
CA LEU A 25 -3.41 1.47 -18.43
C LEU A 25 -4.01 0.65 -17.28
N GLY A 26 -5.08 1.14 -16.64
CA GLY A 26 -5.72 0.48 -15.49
C GLY A 26 -4.83 0.48 -14.26
N PHE A 27 -3.89 1.42 -14.14
CA PHE A 27 -2.98 1.53 -13.01
C PHE A 27 -3.61 2.31 -11.85
N ASP A 28 -3.18 1.99 -10.64
CA ASP A 28 -3.68 2.66 -9.44
C ASP A 28 -2.87 3.93 -9.18
N CYS A 29 -3.51 5.04 -8.79
CA CYS A 29 -2.78 6.22 -8.35
C CYS A 29 -3.44 6.90 -7.15
N TYR A 30 -2.64 7.27 -6.17
CA TYR A 30 -3.09 7.82 -4.90
C TYR A 30 -2.37 9.13 -4.60
N ARG A 31 -3.13 10.22 -4.54
CA ARG A 31 -2.60 11.53 -4.14
C ARG A 31 -2.16 11.49 -2.68
N VAL A 32 -1.06 12.17 -2.35
CA VAL A 32 -0.51 12.20 -0.98
C VAL A 32 -1.56 12.55 0.08
N GLY A 33 -2.44 13.52 -0.18
CA GLY A 33 -3.49 13.90 0.77
C GLY A 33 -4.46 12.75 1.08
N LYS A 34 -4.84 11.96 0.05
CA LYS A 34 -5.72 10.80 0.23
C LYS A 34 -5.04 9.66 0.96
N VAL A 35 -3.75 9.45 0.70
CA VAL A 35 -2.96 8.48 1.46
C VAL A 35 -2.86 8.88 2.93
N LYS A 36 -2.63 10.16 3.23
CA LYS A 36 -2.54 10.64 4.62
C LYS A 36 -3.86 10.59 5.38
N GLU A 37 -5.00 10.73 4.70
CA GLU A 37 -6.32 10.56 5.32
C GLU A 37 -6.53 9.12 5.84
N ARG A 38 -6.04 8.11 5.10
CA ARG A 38 -6.21 6.68 5.39
C ARG A 38 -5.04 5.86 4.84
N ILE A 39 -3.93 5.86 5.57
CA ILE A 39 -2.67 5.25 5.12
C ILE A 39 -2.78 3.73 5.03
N GLU A 40 -3.63 3.13 5.85
CA GLU A 40 -3.95 1.72 5.88
C GLU A 40 -4.48 1.19 4.55
N GLU A 41 -5.11 2.04 3.73
CA GLU A 41 -5.60 1.67 2.41
C GLU A 41 -4.48 1.39 1.40
N MET A 42 -3.24 1.82 1.71
CA MET A 42 -2.07 1.51 0.89
C MET A 42 -1.53 0.12 1.18
N GLU A 43 -1.80 -0.45 2.36
CA GLU A 43 -1.27 -1.75 2.72
C GLU A 43 -1.65 -2.83 1.70
N PRO A 44 -2.90 -2.98 1.22
CA PRO A 44 -3.22 -4.04 0.27
C PRO A 44 -2.62 -3.80 -1.13
N ALA A 45 -2.44 -2.53 -1.53
CA ALA A 45 -1.75 -2.20 -2.79
C ALA A 45 -0.27 -2.58 -2.72
N ILE A 46 0.39 -2.27 -1.59
CA ILE A 46 1.79 -2.62 -1.34
C ILE A 46 1.95 -4.13 -1.16
N ARG A 47 1.04 -4.80 -0.45
CA ARG A 47 1.08 -6.26 -0.20
C ARG A 47 1.09 -7.05 -1.51
N ASN A 48 0.34 -6.61 -2.51
CA ASN A 48 0.25 -7.30 -3.81
C ASN A 48 1.39 -6.91 -4.78
N SER A 49 2.35 -6.08 -4.37
CA SER A 49 3.44 -5.63 -5.23
C SER A 49 4.65 -6.56 -5.14
N GLU A 50 5.18 -6.98 -6.29
CA GLU A 50 6.43 -7.77 -6.39
C GLU A 50 7.68 -6.89 -6.21
N LEU A 51 7.59 -5.61 -6.61
CA LEU A 51 8.64 -4.61 -6.49
C LEU A 51 8.07 -3.37 -5.80
N PHE A 52 8.73 -2.92 -4.74
CA PHE A 52 8.41 -1.67 -4.07
C PHE A 52 9.59 -0.70 -4.15
N SER A 53 9.35 0.49 -4.71
CA SER A 53 10.34 1.56 -4.79
C SER A 53 9.84 2.79 -4.03
N PHE A 54 10.67 3.31 -3.13
CA PHE A 54 10.39 4.52 -2.37
C PHE A 54 11.37 5.62 -2.77
N ASP A 55 10.87 6.75 -3.27
CA ASP A 55 11.69 7.92 -3.55
C ASP A 55 11.67 8.88 -2.34
N ILE A 56 12.85 9.34 -1.90
CA ILE A 56 12.99 10.31 -0.80
C ILE A 56 12.25 11.62 -1.07
N ALA A 57 12.04 11.98 -2.34
CA ALA A 57 11.21 13.13 -2.73
C ALA A 57 9.75 13.04 -2.24
N ALA A 58 9.26 11.85 -1.90
CA ALA A 58 7.92 11.66 -1.34
C ALA A 58 7.80 12.12 0.13
N ILE A 59 8.92 12.24 0.86
CA ILE A 59 8.97 12.70 2.25
C ILE A 59 9.11 14.22 2.25
N GLN A 60 8.32 14.90 3.08
CA GLN A 60 8.40 16.34 3.21
C GLN A 60 9.78 16.79 3.75
N HIS A 61 10.29 17.91 3.24
CA HIS A 61 11.62 18.44 3.58
C HIS A 61 11.94 18.41 5.09
N ALA A 62 10.97 18.73 5.96
CA ALA A 62 11.14 18.74 7.41
C ALA A 62 11.58 17.39 8.03
N HIS A 63 11.32 16.26 7.36
CA HIS A 63 11.74 14.92 7.81
C HIS A 63 12.79 14.27 6.90
N ALA A 64 13.07 14.86 5.74
CA ALA A 64 14.12 14.44 4.82
C ALA A 64 14.75 15.67 4.16
N PRO A 65 15.66 16.40 4.83
CA PRO A 65 16.21 17.67 4.33
C PRO A 65 16.96 17.56 2.99
N ALA A 66 17.43 16.36 2.62
CA ALA A 66 18.00 16.11 1.30
C ALA A 66 16.96 16.28 0.17
N ASN A 67 15.66 16.19 0.46
CA ASN A 67 14.61 16.58 -0.47
C ASN A 67 14.44 18.10 -0.48
N ARG A 68 14.95 18.77 -1.51
CA ARG A 68 14.79 20.22 -1.71
C ARG A 68 13.63 20.61 -2.65
N LEU A 69 12.86 19.64 -3.13
CA LEU A 69 11.81 19.88 -4.14
C LEU A 69 10.54 20.49 -3.54
N THR A 70 10.15 20.05 -2.34
CA THR A 70 8.87 20.44 -1.75
C THR A 70 8.91 20.42 -0.22
N PRO A 71 8.28 21.40 0.46
CA PRO A 71 8.12 21.36 1.91
C PRO A 71 7.03 20.39 2.36
N ASN A 72 6.27 19.79 1.43
CA ASN A 72 5.11 18.94 1.71
C ASN A 72 5.34 17.50 1.24
N GLY A 73 4.65 16.55 1.84
CA GLY A 73 4.83 15.12 1.55
C GLY A 73 4.38 14.26 2.72
N PHE A 74 4.86 13.02 2.73
CA PHE A 74 4.78 12.17 3.91
C PHE A 74 5.66 12.71 5.03
N ASN A 75 5.20 12.60 6.26
CA ASN A 75 6.07 12.76 7.42
C ASN A 75 6.94 11.50 7.62
N GLY A 76 7.86 11.55 8.57
CA GLY A 76 8.76 10.42 8.85
C GLY A 76 8.04 9.15 9.31
N GLU A 77 6.95 9.27 10.07
CA GLU A 77 6.19 8.13 10.61
C GLU A 77 5.34 7.44 9.53
N GLU A 78 4.73 8.23 8.63
CA GLU A 78 4.00 7.76 7.46
C GLU A 78 4.93 6.98 6.52
N ALA A 79 6.13 7.50 6.26
CA ALA A 79 7.14 6.80 5.47
C ALA A 79 7.56 5.46 6.10
N CYS A 80 7.75 5.44 7.43
CA CYS A 80 8.03 4.20 8.17
C CYS A 80 6.86 3.21 8.09
N THR A 81 5.63 3.67 8.19
CA THR A 81 4.41 2.84 8.05
C THR A 81 4.35 2.18 6.68
N LEU A 82 4.57 2.94 5.60
CA LEU A 82 4.58 2.39 4.24
C LEU A 82 5.69 1.34 4.05
N MET A 83 6.87 1.58 4.63
CA MET A 83 7.98 0.61 4.60
C MET A 83 7.70 -0.64 5.42
N GLN A 84 6.99 -0.52 6.54
CA GLN A 84 6.53 -1.67 7.32
C GLN A 84 5.53 -2.51 6.50
N TYR A 85 4.59 -1.88 5.80
CA TYR A 85 3.67 -2.59 4.90
C TYR A 85 4.41 -3.34 3.79
N ALA A 86 5.44 -2.72 3.20
CA ALA A 86 6.29 -3.40 2.22
C ALA A 86 6.98 -4.64 2.83
N GLY A 87 7.49 -4.53 4.06
CA GLY A 87 8.09 -5.66 4.77
C GLY A 87 7.10 -6.77 5.13
N MET A 88 5.84 -6.43 5.40
CA MET A 88 4.79 -7.42 5.72
C MET A 88 4.33 -8.23 4.51
N SER A 89 4.71 -7.82 3.30
CA SER A 89 4.36 -8.54 2.08
C SER A 89 5.16 -9.83 1.93
N ASN A 90 4.46 -10.92 1.64
CA ASN A 90 5.09 -12.19 1.23
C ASN A 90 5.29 -12.28 -0.29
N HIS A 91 4.85 -11.26 -1.04
CA HIS A 91 4.97 -11.19 -2.50
C HIS A 91 6.07 -10.23 -2.96
N CYS A 92 6.55 -9.35 -2.08
CA CYS A 92 7.55 -8.36 -2.45
C CYS A 92 8.95 -8.98 -2.46
N ASP A 93 9.52 -9.14 -3.66
CA ASP A 93 10.84 -9.73 -3.88
C ASP A 93 11.96 -8.68 -3.79
N SER A 94 11.63 -7.41 -4.04
CA SER A 94 12.63 -6.33 -4.04
C SER A 94 12.05 -5.02 -3.50
N ILE A 95 12.78 -4.42 -2.57
CA ILE A 95 12.44 -3.17 -1.91
C ILE A 95 13.63 -2.23 -2.04
N GLY A 96 13.42 -1.06 -2.63
CA GLY A 96 14.48 -0.06 -2.87
C GLY A 96 14.10 1.32 -2.38
N ILE A 97 15.08 2.03 -1.82
CA ILE A 97 14.98 3.44 -1.45
C ILE A 97 15.91 4.23 -2.38
N TYR A 98 15.36 5.26 -3.04
CA TYR A 98 16.02 6.01 -4.11
C TYR A 98 15.91 7.52 -3.88
N GLY A 99 16.69 8.31 -4.64
CA GLY A 99 16.64 9.77 -4.56
C GLY A 99 17.39 10.38 -3.37
N TYR A 100 18.12 9.57 -2.58
CA TYR A 100 18.98 10.08 -1.52
C TYR A 100 20.25 10.72 -2.09
N ILE A 101 20.47 11.99 -1.79
CA ILE A 101 21.66 12.77 -2.19
C ILE A 101 22.38 13.22 -0.92
N ALA A 102 23.51 12.57 -0.60
CA ALA A 102 24.23 12.78 0.67
C ALA A 102 24.75 14.22 0.83
N GLU A 103 25.13 14.87 -0.27
CA GLU A 103 25.64 16.25 -0.29
C GLU A 103 24.57 17.27 0.11
N GLN A 104 23.29 16.90 0.01
CA GLN A 104 22.15 17.76 0.37
C GLN A 104 21.58 17.43 1.75
N ASP A 105 22.14 16.43 2.45
CA ASP A 105 21.59 15.93 3.70
C ASP A 105 22.11 16.70 4.92
N GLU A 106 21.28 17.61 5.42
CA GLU A 106 21.61 18.42 6.59
C GLU A 106 21.56 17.58 7.87
N HIS A 107 22.66 17.60 8.64
CA HIS A 107 22.81 16.87 9.90
C HIS A 107 22.57 15.34 9.81
N ALA A 108 22.70 14.78 8.60
CA ALA A 108 22.40 13.40 8.27
C ALA A 108 20.97 12.97 8.66
N LEU A 109 20.03 13.91 8.67
CA LEU A 109 18.65 13.64 9.11
C LEU A 109 17.91 12.74 8.13
N THR A 110 18.15 12.89 6.83
CA THR A 110 17.57 12.02 5.82
C THR A 110 18.13 10.61 5.93
N ALA A 111 19.45 10.45 6.12
CA ALA A 111 20.05 9.14 6.38
C ALA A 111 19.48 8.45 7.63
N LYS A 112 19.23 9.20 8.71
CA LYS A 112 18.57 8.69 9.92
C LYS A 112 17.12 8.28 9.64
N GLN A 113 16.37 9.09 8.89
CA GLN A 113 15.01 8.76 8.48
C GLN A 113 14.97 7.48 7.63
N ILE A 114 15.90 7.31 6.68
CA ILE A 114 16.08 6.07 5.90
C ILE A 114 16.39 4.89 6.83
N SER A 115 17.23 5.10 7.86
CA SER A 115 17.56 4.06 8.83
C SER A 115 16.33 3.63 9.64
N HIS A 116 15.47 4.57 10.04
CA HIS A 116 14.19 4.24 10.70
C HIS A 116 13.25 3.48 9.76
N MET A 117 13.14 3.90 8.50
CA MET A 117 12.38 3.21 7.47
C MET A 117 12.85 1.75 7.29
N LEU A 118 14.16 1.52 7.22
CA LEU A 118 14.75 0.18 7.14
C LEU A 118 14.49 -0.65 8.40
N TRP A 119 14.50 -0.02 9.58
CA TRP A 119 14.16 -0.71 10.82
C TRP A 119 12.69 -1.18 10.80
N TYR A 120 11.76 -0.31 10.40
CA TYR A 120 10.34 -0.65 10.27
C TYR A 120 10.07 -1.64 9.14
N LEU A 121 10.88 -1.64 8.08
CA LEU A 121 10.89 -2.70 7.09
C LEU A 121 11.20 -4.07 7.73
N MET A 122 12.25 -4.16 8.55
CA MET A 122 12.62 -5.39 9.25
C MET A 122 11.54 -5.85 10.24
N ASP A 123 10.92 -4.91 10.97
CA ASP A 123 9.75 -5.20 11.81
C ASP A 123 8.58 -5.72 10.99
N GLY A 124 8.31 -5.11 9.83
CA GLY A 124 7.32 -5.57 8.86
C GLY A 124 7.59 -7.01 8.40
N ILE A 125 8.84 -7.35 8.05
CA ILE A 125 9.25 -8.71 7.68
C ILE A 125 8.98 -9.69 8.82
N HIS A 126 9.28 -9.31 10.07
CA HIS A 126 8.99 -10.15 11.22
C HIS A 126 7.49 -10.40 11.38
N LYS A 127 6.66 -9.36 11.26
CA LYS A 127 5.19 -9.47 11.31
C LYS A 127 4.62 -10.30 10.16
N GLY A 128 5.12 -10.11 8.94
CA GLY A 128 4.71 -10.86 7.76
C GLY A 128 4.89 -12.37 7.92
N LYS A 129 6.00 -12.80 8.56
CA LYS A 129 6.28 -14.21 8.88
C LYS A 129 5.31 -14.84 9.88
N GLN A 130 4.61 -14.04 10.66
CA GLN A 130 3.62 -14.55 11.62
C GLN A 130 2.28 -14.85 10.95
N GLU A 131 2.07 -14.41 9.72
CA GLU A 131 0.81 -14.61 9.00
C GLU A 131 0.53 -16.09 8.75
N ALA A 132 -0.71 -16.49 8.98
CA ALA A 132 -1.16 -17.84 8.68
C ALA A 132 -1.37 -18.02 7.17
N ALA A 133 -1.14 -19.24 6.67
CA ALA A 133 -1.56 -19.59 5.33
C ALA A 133 -3.10 -19.54 5.22
N LEU A 134 -3.63 -19.06 4.10
CA LEU A 134 -5.07 -18.81 3.91
C LEU A 134 -5.94 -20.08 3.96
N ASP A 135 -5.33 -21.25 3.79
CA ASP A 135 -5.99 -22.55 3.94
C ASP A 135 -6.22 -22.95 5.41
N ASN A 136 -5.51 -22.31 6.35
CA ASN A 136 -5.71 -22.52 7.79
C ASN A 136 -6.86 -21.68 8.33
N LYS A 137 -8.10 -22.06 7.99
CA LYS A 137 -9.34 -21.35 8.36
C LYS A 137 -9.47 -21.03 9.86
N ALA A 138 -8.88 -21.83 10.75
CA ALA A 138 -8.94 -21.59 12.20
C ALA A 138 -8.27 -20.27 12.62
N GLU A 139 -7.31 -19.79 11.84
CA GLU A 139 -6.56 -18.55 12.08
C GLU A 139 -7.25 -17.30 11.54
N PHE A 140 -8.43 -17.44 10.92
CA PHE A 140 -9.18 -16.34 10.32
C PHE A 140 -10.57 -16.20 10.92
N ASN A 141 -11.08 -14.97 10.96
CA ASN A 141 -12.51 -14.68 11.06
C ASN A 141 -13.08 -14.66 9.64
N GLU A 142 -14.13 -15.42 9.38
CA GLU A 142 -14.76 -15.56 8.08
C GLU A 142 -16.11 -14.82 8.07
N PHE A 143 -16.32 -13.94 7.07
CA PHE A 143 -17.52 -13.15 6.90
C PHE A 143 -18.08 -13.38 5.49
N THR A 144 -19.13 -14.20 5.38
CA THR A 144 -19.83 -14.43 4.11
C THR A 144 -20.93 -13.40 3.94
N MET A 145 -21.02 -12.79 2.76
CA MET A 145 -22.03 -11.80 2.43
C MET A 145 -22.32 -11.76 0.94
N ALA A 146 -23.35 -11.03 0.56
CA ALA A 146 -23.63 -10.70 -0.83
C ALA A 146 -23.73 -9.18 -0.98
N PHE A 147 -23.05 -8.62 -1.99
CA PHE A 147 -23.19 -7.23 -2.41
C PHE A 147 -23.52 -7.21 -3.90
N ALA A 148 -24.48 -6.38 -4.32
CA ALA A 148 -24.88 -6.30 -5.74
C ALA A 148 -25.10 -7.68 -6.42
N GLU A 149 -25.75 -8.62 -5.70
CA GLU A 149 -26.02 -10.00 -6.13
C GLU A 149 -24.77 -10.90 -6.31
N VAL A 150 -23.59 -10.43 -5.90
CA VAL A 150 -22.35 -11.21 -5.87
C VAL A 150 -22.11 -11.74 -4.47
N GLU A 151 -22.14 -13.06 -4.31
CA GLU A 151 -21.70 -13.72 -3.07
C GLU A 151 -20.17 -13.66 -2.95
N THR A 152 -19.68 -13.26 -1.78
CA THR A 152 -18.25 -13.24 -1.46
C THR A 152 -18.01 -13.64 0.00
N THR A 153 -16.77 -14.00 0.29
CA THR A 153 -16.28 -14.20 1.65
C THR A 153 -15.11 -13.27 1.90
N PHE A 154 -15.16 -12.54 3.01
CA PHE A 154 -14.03 -11.81 3.56
C PHE A 154 -13.35 -12.65 4.65
N LEU A 155 -12.03 -12.62 4.68
CA LEU A 155 -11.20 -13.19 5.74
C LEU A 155 -10.47 -12.08 6.46
N GLN A 156 -10.48 -12.11 7.79
CA GLN A 156 -9.63 -11.29 8.63
C GLN A 156 -8.68 -12.19 9.42
N SER A 157 -7.37 -11.96 9.31
CA SER A 157 -6.37 -12.67 10.11
C SER A 157 -6.54 -12.34 11.59
N LYS A 158 -6.64 -13.38 12.43
CA LYS A 158 -6.65 -13.22 13.90
C LYS A 158 -5.28 -12.82 14.44
N ARG A 159 -4.21 -13.03 13.67
CA ARG A 159 -2.83 -12.73 14.07
C ARG A 159 -2.43 -11.30 13.76
N THR A 160 -2.74 -10.83 12.56
CA THR A 160 -2.25 -9.55 12.05
C THR A 160 -3.36 -8.51 11.84
N GLY A 161 -4.63 -8.92 11.87
CA GLY A 161 -5.77 -8.06 11.57
C GLY A 161 -5.92 -7.73 10.08
N ARG A 162 -5.06 -8.26 9.20
CA ARG A 162 -5.10 -8.06 7.75
C ARG A 162 -6.32 -8.71 7.12
N TRP A 163 -6.75 -8.17 5.99
CA TRP A 163 -7.97 -8.59 5.29
C TRP A 163 -7.68 -9.17 3.90
N TRP A 164 -8.54 -10.10 3.51
CA TRP A 164 -8.66 -10.66 2.17
C TRP A 164 -10.12 -10.77 1.78
N MET A 165 -10.40 -10.67 0.48
CA MET A 165 -11.72 -10.88 -0.10
C MET A 165 -11.64 -11.94 -1.18
N GLN A 166 -12.71 -12.73 -1.31
CA GLN A 166 -12.81 -13.78 -2.31
C GLN A 166 -13.32 -13.25 -3.65
N LEU A 167 -12.63 -13.60 -4.73
CA LEU A 167 -13.07 -13.37 -6.11
C LEU A 167 -13.99 -14.51 -6.58
N GLN A 168 -14.63 -14.33 -7.74
CA GLN A 168 -15.55 -15.32 -8.32
C GLN A 168 -14.87 -16.66 -8.67
N ASP A 169 -13.57 -16.63 -8.96
CA ASP A 169 -12.76 -17.83 -9.23
C ASP A 169 -12.32 -18.57 -7.95
N GLY A 170 -12.76 -18.10 -6.78
CA GLY A 170 -12.46 -18.65 -5.46
C GLY A 170 -11.12 -18.19 -4.89
N LYS A 171 -10.30 -17.42 -5.62
CA LYS A 171 -9.03 -16.90 -5.11
C LYS A 171 -9.27 -15.76 -4.13
N TYR A 172 -8.38 -15.66 -3.15
CA TYR A 172 -8.37 -14.56 -2.18
C TYR A 172 -7.36 -13.50 -2.60
N VAL A 173 -7.79 -12.24 -2.60
CA VAL A 173 -6.93 -11.08 -2.86
C VAL A 173 -6.89 -10.17 -1.65
N ALA A 174 -5.76 -9.49 -1.42
CA ALA A 174 -5.64 -8.54 -0.32
C ALA A 174 -6.66 -7.40 -0.45
N CYS A 175 -7.32 -7.07 0.66
CA CYS A 175 -8.22 -5.93 0.77
C CYS A 175 -8.04 -5.25 2.12
N SER A 176 -8.76 -4.16 2.34
CA SER A 176 -8.82 -3.46 3.62
C SER A 176 -10.12 -3.77 4.37
N HIS A 177 -10.15 -3.41 5.65
CA HIS A 177 -11.41 -3.39 6.40
C HIS A 177 -12.42 -2.43 5.76
N PHE A 178 -11.95 -1.34 5.14
CA PHE A 178 -12.84 -0.38 4.49
C PHE A 178 -13.56 -1.01 3.28
N ASP A 179 -12.88 -1.87 2.52
CA ASP A 179 -13.52 -2.66 1.45
C ASP A 179 -14.68 -3.52 1.99
N TYR A 180 -14.51 -4.15 3.17
CA TYR A 180 -15.58 -4.88 3.84
C TYR A 180 -16.76 -3.97 4.25
N ILE A 181 -16.49 -2.77 4.74
CA ILE A 181 -17.54 -1.80 5.11
C ILE A 181 -18.32 -1.33 3.87
N ILE A 182 -17.65 -1.07 2.74
CA ILE A 182 -18.30 -0.73 1.47
C ILE A 182 -19.23 -1.88 1.04
N ALA A 183 -18.72 -3.12 1.02
CA ALA A 183 -19.51 -4.29 0.71
C ALA A 183 -20.72 -4.47 1.65
N SER A 184 -20.55 -4.16 2.94
CA SER A 184 -21.61 -4.22 3.96
C SER A 184 -22.74 -3.21 3.73
N ASN A 185 -22.44 -2.12 3.00
CA ASN A 185 -23.44 -1.15 2.56
C ASN A 185 -24.05 -1.49 1.19
N ASN A 186 -23.87 -2.73 0.71
CA ASN A 186 -24.35 -3.22 -0.59
C ASN A 186 -23.74 -2.47 -1.79
N GLU A 187 -22.54 -1.92 -1.63
CA GLU A 187 -21.76 -1.28 -2.68
C GLU A 187 -20.59 -2.19 -3.11
N ILE A 188 -20.22 -2.16 -4.39
CA ILE A 188 -19.09 -2.95 -4.90
C ILE A 188 -17.77 -2.24 -4.53
N PRO A 189 -16.86 -2.86 -3.77
CA PRO A 189 -15.56 -2.26 -3.48
C PRO A 189 -14.76 -2.08 -4.77
N GLU A 190 -14.19 -0.89 -4.99
CA GLU A 190 -13.42 -0.59 -6.20
C GLU A 190 -12.25 -1.55 -6.39
N ARG A 191 -11.58 -1.95 -5.31
CA ARG A 191 -10.48 -2.92 -5.34
C ARG A 191 -10.95 -4.29 -5.84
N TRP A 192 -12.17 -4.70 -5.47
CA TRP A 192 -12.75 -5.95 -5.93
C TRP A 192 -13.05 -5.89 -7.42
N PHE A 193 -13.69 -4.79 -7.86
CA PHE A 193 -14.00 -4.56 -9.27
C PHE A 193 -12.74 -4.60 -10.14
N ARG A 194 -11.70 -3.85 -9.74
CA ARG A 194 -10.40 -3.84 -10.43
C ARG A 194 -9.74 -5.22 -10.43
N ALA A 195 -9.83 -5.99 -9.34
CA ALA A 195 -9.25 -7.33 -9.28
C ALA A 195 -9.95 -8.30 -10.26
N VAL A 196 -11.26 -8.18 -10.44
CA VAL A 196 -12.03 -8.98 -11.42
C VAL A 196 -11.69 -8.59 -12.86
N GLU A 197 -11.62 -7.31 -13.18
CA GLU A 197 -11.22 -6.85 -14.53
C GLU A 197 -9.81 -7.31 -14.94
N ARG A 198 -8.95 -7.56 -13.94
CA ARG A 198 -7.55 -7.98 -14.12
C ARG A 198 -7.36 -9.51 -14.14
N SER A 199 -8.40 -10.29 -13.80
CA SER A 199 -8.34 -11.75 -13.64
C SER A 199 -8.47 -12.52 -14.95
#